data_AF-A0A8J3GX62-F1
#
_entry.id   AF-A0A8J3GX62-F1
#
_cell.length_a   1.000
_cell.length_b   1.000
_cell.length_c   1.000
_cell.angle_alpha   90.00
_cell.angle_beta   90.00
_cell.angle_gamma   90.00
#
_symmetry.space_group_name_H-M   'P 1'
#
loop_
_entity.id
_entity.type
_entity.pdbx_description
1 polymer ?
#
loop_
_entity_poly.entity_id
_entity_poly.type
_entity_poly.pdbx_seq_one_letter_code
_entity_poly.pdbx_strand_id
1 'polypeptide(L)'
;MTLLSDISRVPRADIAYRRRVLPLGLSYRGETTMTLKTIAFALAMTLALPGYAAAARPALRDVPSIEDALFAVAIADAVRDNCGSINARLIRALSFLRQIKAEANALGYSDDEIRAYVESDTEKARMKKKGKAFLAANGVTPDKPETFCTFGRAEIAKNSAIGALLRAN
;
A
#
# COMPACT_ATOMS: atom_id res chain seq x y z
N MET A 1 -6.19 31.02 -11.95
CA MET A 1 -5.86 29.69 -12.51
C MET A 1 -4.62 29.15 -11.79
N THR A 2 -4.73 28.96 -10.46
CA THR A 2 -3.63 28.58 -9.56
C THR A 2 -4.22 28.05 -8.24
N LEU A 3 -4.94 26.92 -8.27
CA LEU A 3 -5.50 26.28 -7.06
C LEU A 3 -5.51 24.74 -7.20
N LEU A 4 -4.37 24.14 -7.58
CA LEU A 4 -4.22 22.67 -7.61
C LEU A 4 -2.93 22.17 -6.92
N SER A 5 -2.18 23.03 -6.23
CA SER A 5 -0.81 22.70 -5.80
C SER A 5 -0.65 22.29 -4.33
N ASP A 6 -1.66 22.44 -3.46
CA ASP A 6 -1.45 22.34 -2.00
C ASP A 6 -2.07 21.11 -1.28
N ILE A 7 -2.49 20.07 -2.02
CA ILE A 7 -2.83 18.76 -1.39
C ILE A 7 -1.57 17.87 -1.17
N SER A 8 -0.39 18.47 -1.37
CA SER A 8 0.93 17.90 -1.10
C SER A 8 1.31 18.01 0.39
N ARG A 9 0.58 18.81 1.16
CA ARG A 9 0.90 19.18 2.55
C ARG A 9 0.15 18.33 3.59
N VAL A 10 -0.10 17.06 3.27
CA VAL A 10 -0.32 16.05 4.32
C VAL A 10 1.04 15.84 4.97
N PRO A 11 1.21 16.13 6.28
CA PRO A 11 2.50 16.00 6.93
C PRO A 11 3.00 14.57 6.77
N ARG A 12 4.17 14.43 6.12
CA ARG A 12 4.88 13.16 5.94
C ARG A 12 5.29 12.63 7.32
N ALA A 13 4.42 11.90 7.99
CA ALA A 13 4.78 11.10 9.17
C ALA A 13 5.69 9.90 8.82
N ASP A 14 6.06 9.73 7.54
CA ASP A 14 6.77 8.56 7.01
C ASP A 14 8.27 8.74 6.74
N ILE A 15 8.90 9.88 7.05
CA ILE A 15 10.36 10.03 6.83
C ILE A 15 11.17 9.43 8.00
N ALA A 16 10.61 9.35 9.21
CA ALA A 16 11.33 8.86 10.38
C ALA A 16 11.50 7.33 10.42
N TYR A 17 10.61 6.57 9.78
CA TYR A 17 10.70 5.10 9.75
C TYR A 17 11.82 4.59 8.81
N ARG A 18 12.10 5.32 7.73
CA ARG A 18 13.05 4.93 6.68
C ARG A 18 14.54 4.97 7.08
N ARG A 19 14.87 5.54 8.25
CA ARG A 19 16.27 5.71 8.70
C ARG A 19 16.77 4.66 9.69
N ARG A 20 15.90 3.78 10.20
CA ARG A 20 16.26 2.89 11.32
C ARG A 20 16.56 1.43 10.91
N VAL A 21 16.35 1.04 9.65
CA VAL A 21 16.44 -0.39 9.23
C VAL A 21 17.15 -0.60 7.88
N LEU A 22 18.29 0.06 7.62
CA LEU A 22 19.17 -0.41 6.55
C LEU A 22 20.64 -0.16 6.91
N PRO A 23 21.35 -1.16 7.46
CA PRO A 23 22.79 -1.14 7.49
C PRO A 23 23.34 -1.61 6.13
N LEU A 24 24.50 -1.04 5.79
CA LEU A 24 25.47 -1.52 4.80
C LEU A 24 25.12 -1.30 3.32
N GLY A 25 25.67 -0.20 2.80
CA GLY A 25 25.93 -0.05 1.38
C GLY A 25 26.84 -1.17 0.89
N LEU A 26 26.30 -2.02 0.04
CA LEU A 26 27.07 -2.82 -0.89
C LEU A 26 27.11 -2.07 -2.22
N SER A 27 28.27 -1.49 -2.46
CA SER A 27 28.73 -0.99 -3.75
C SER A 27 28.86 -2.19 -4.70
N TYR A 28 27.96 -2.32 -5.68
CA TYR A 28 28.16 -3.21 -6.83
C TYR A 28 28.42 -2.34 -8.06
N ARG A 29 29.70 -2.05 -8.31
CA ARG A 29 30.19 -1.48 -9.56
C ARG A 29 30.63 -2.62 -10.44
N GLY A 30 29.88 -2.87 -11.51
CA GLY A 30 30.18 -3.90 -12.49
C GLY A 30 31.39 -3.53 -13.34
N GLU A 31 32.40 -4.38 -13.33
CA GLU A 31 33.47 -4.43 -14.32
C GLU A 31 33.66 -5.90 -14.71
N THR A 32 33.18 -6.28 -15.89
CA THR A 32 33.51 -7.58 -16.51
C THR A 32 34.11 -7.31 -17.87
N THR A 33 35.43 -7.20 -17.91
CA THR A 33 36.20 -7.18 -19.15
C THR A 33 36.45 -8.62 -19.61
N MET A 34 36.01 -8.90 -20.83
CA MET A 34 36.25 -10.13 -21.58
C MET A 34 37.73 -10.55 -21.56
N THR A 35 37.98 -11.83 -21.29
CA THR A 35 39.16 -12.53 -21.83
C THR A 35 38.74 -13.88 -22.38
N LEU A 36 38.87 -14.03 -23.70
CA LEU A 36 38.74 -15.28 -24.44
C LEU A 36 39.86 -16.24 -24.02
N LYS A 37 39.51 -17.49 -23.67
CA LYS A 37 40.32 -18.70 -23.92
C LYS A 37 39.50 -19.99 -23.72
N THR A 38 39.16 -20.59 -24.86
CA THR A 38 38.84 -21.99 -25.18
C THR A 38 38.91 -23.06 -24.08
N ILE A 39 37.88 -23.94 -23.98
CA ILE A 39 37.93 -25.41 -24.22
C ILE A 39 36.66 -26.11 -23.66
N ALA A 40 36.20 -27.12 -24.40
CA ALA A 40 35.35 -28.28 -24.04
C ALA A 40 33.82 -28.15 -24.06
N PHE A 41 33.28 -28.67 -25.16
CA PHE A 41 31.96 -29.27 -25.33
C PHE A 41 31.70 -30.34 -24.25
N ALA A 42 30.65 -30.16 -23.45
CA ALA A 42 30.00 -31.23 -22.71
C ALA A 42 28.48 -31.04 -22.80
N LEU A 43 27.88 -31.85 -23.66
CA LEU A 43 26.45 -31.97 -23.91
C LEU A 43 25.76 -32.55 -22.67
N ALA A 44 25.25 -31.70 -21.79
CA ALA A 44 24.31 -32.10 -20.74
C ALA A 44 22.89 -31.91 -21.28
N MET A 45 22.17 -33.02 -21.47
CA MET A 45 20.75 -33.03 -21.82
C MET A 45 19.96 -32.17 -20.85
N THR A 46 19.47 -31.04 -21.34
CA THR A 46 18.47 -30.22 -20.68
C THR A 46 17.14 -30.97 -20.71
N LEU A 47 16.69 -31.47 -19.55
CA LEU A 47 15.27 -31.76 -19.37
C LEU A 47 14.54 -30.42 -19.41
N ALA A 48 14.05 -30.05 -20.59
CA ALA A 48 13.05 -29.02 -20.76
C ALA A 48 11.74 -29.55 -20.15
N LEU A 49 11.55 -29.32 -18.85
CA LEU A 49 10.22 -29.36 -18.25
C LEU A 49 9.37 -28.33 -19.02
N PRO A 50 8.23 -28.70 -19.61
CA PRO A 50 7.32 -27.70 -20.15
C PRO A 50 6.96 -26.80 -18.99
N GLY A 51 7.42 -25.54 -19.06
CA GLY A 51 7.06 -24.52 -18.11
C GLY A 51 5.55 -24.46 -18.07
N TYR A 52 4.95 -24.88 -16.95
CA TYR A 52 3.60 -24.45 -16.63
C TYR A 52 3.65 -22.93 -16.67
N ALA A 53 3.02 -22.34 -17.68
CA ALA A 53 2.74 -20.93 -17.67
C ALA A 53 1.87 -20.72 -16.44
N ALA A 54 2.51 -20.38 -15.31
CA ALA A 54 1.80 -19.87 -14.15
C ALA A 54 1.04 -18.67 -14.69
N ALA A 55 -0.28 -18.82 -14.82
CA ALA A 55 -1.14 -17.71 -15.19
C ALA A 55 -0.74 -16.56 -14.28
N ALA A 56 -0.27 -15.46 -14.87
CA ALA A 56 0.19 -14.32 -14.10
C ALA A 56 -0.99 -13.90 -13.21
N ARG A 57 -0.81 -14.04 -11.90
CA ARG A 57 -1.83 -13.66 -10.93
C ARG A 57 -2.14 -12.17 -11.14
N PRO A 58 -3.41 -11.75 -10.94
CA PRO A 58 -3.74 -10.33 -11.05
C PRO A 58 -2.86 -9.50 -10.11
N ALA A 59 -2.66 -8.21 -10.39
CA ALA A 59 -2.00 -7.36 -9.41
C ALA A 59 -2.88 -7.23 -8.16
N LEU A 60 -2.29 -6.99 -6.98
CA LEU A 60 -3.04 -6.86 -5.72
C LEU A 60 -4.13 -5.77 -5.79
N ARG A 61 -3.97 -4.76 -6.67
CA ARG A 61 -4.97 -3.72 -6.95
C ARG A 61 -6.25 -4.25 -7.58
N ASP A 62 -6.16 -5.38 -8.29
CA ASP A 62 -7.23 -5.97 -9.09
C ASP A 62 -7.93 -7.10 -8.31
N VAL A 63 -7.52 -7.34 -7.06
CA VAL A 63 -8.16 -8.27 -6.13
C VAL A 63 -9.06 -7.46 -5.20
N PRO A 64 -10.40 -7.46 -5.39
CA PRO A 64 -11.31 -6.56 -4.69
C PRO A 64 -11.23 -6.70 -3.16
N SER A 65 -11.10 -7.92 -2.64
CA SER A 65 -11.04 -8.15 -1.19
C SER A 65 -9.81 -7.52 -0.53
N ILE A 66 -8.68 -7.45 -1.24
CA ILE A 66 -7.46 -6.78 -0.77
C ILE A 66 -7.55 -5.27 -1.00
N GLU A 67 -7.92 -4.85 -2.21
CA GLU A 67 -7.98 -3.45 -2.60
C GLU A 67 -9.01 -2.67 -1.78
N ASP A 68 -10.20 -3.21 -1.55
CA ASP A 68 -11.26 -2.53 -0.79
C ASP A 68 -10.95 -2.48 0.71
N ALA A 69 -10.30 -3.53 1.24
CA ALA A 69 -9.84 -3.54 2.62
C ALA A 69 -8.72 -2.51 2.87
N LEU A 70 -7.72 -2.46 1.98
CA LEU A 70 -6.68 -1.42 2.02
C LEU A 70 -7.26 -0.02 1.84
N PHE A 71 -8.27 0.12 0.97
CA PHE A 71 -8.96 1.37 0.76
C PHE A 71 -9.67 1.84 2.04
N ALA A 72 -10.36 0.95 2.76
CA ALA A 72 -11.00 1.28 4.04
C ALA A 72 -9.98 1.76 5.08
N VAL A 73 -8.81 1.11 5.16
CA VAL A 73 -7.70 1.56 6.03
C VAL A 73 -7.22 2.95 5.63
N ALA A 74 -7.01 3.20 4.33
CA ALA A 74 -6.55 4.49 3.83
C ALA A 74 -7.53 5.63 4.11
N ILE A 75 -8.84 5.38 3.99
CA ILE A 75 -9.86 6.38 4.33
C ILE A 75 -9.92 6.62 5.84
N ALA A 76 -9.87 5.56 6.66
CA ALA A 76 -9.84 5.70 8.11
C ALA A 76 -8.60 6.50 8.57
N ASP A 77 -7.45 6.27 7.96
CA ASP A 77 -6.22 7.03 8.20
C ASP A 77 -6.40 8.52 7.88
N ALA A 78 -6.91 8.83 6.68
CA ALA A 78 -7.19 10.20 6.28
C ALA A 78 -8.18 10.91 7.22
N VAL A 79 -9.20 10.21 7.73
CA VAL A 79 -10.14 10.77 8.71
C VAL A 79 -9.44 11.10 10.02
N ARG A 80 -8.63 10.19 10.57
CA ARG A 80 -7.89 10.42 11.82
C ARG A 80 -6.94 11.62 11.68
N ASP A 81 -6.25 11.73 10.55
CA ASP A 81 -5.23 12.75 10.33
C ASP A 81 -5.82 14.16 10.22
N ASN A 82 -7.07 14.25 9.77
CA ASN A 82 -7.77 15.52 9.55
C ASN A 82 -8.86 15.81 10.59
N CYS A 83 -9.09 14.92 11.56
CA CYS A 83 -10.08 15.11 12.61
C CYS A 83 -9.50 14.88 14.00
N GLY A 84 -9.26 15.95 14.76
CA GLY A 84 -8.68 15.87 16.11
C GLY A 84 -9.55 15.18 17.17
N SER A 85 -10.85 14.99 16.90
CA SER A 85 -11.79 14.29 17.81
C SER A 85 -11.99 12.80 17.47
N ILE A 86 -11.32 12.27 16.43
CA ILE A 86 -11.42 10.87 16.02
C ILE A 86 -10.03 10.23 16.04
N ASN A 87 -9.93 9.10 16.74
CA ASN A 87 -8.71 8.30 16.81
C ASN A 87 -8.89 6.94 16.11
N ALA A 88 -7.79 6.35 15.67
CA ALA A 88 -7.78 4.97 15.20
C ALA A 88 -7.85 3.97 16.36
N ARG A 89 -8.62 2.89 16.18
CA ARG A 89 -8.58 1.69 17.03
C ARG A 89 -7.34 0.87 16.67
N LEU A 90 -6.17 1.27 17.18
CA LEU A 90 -4.87 0.71 16.78
C LEU A 90 -4.80 -0.82 16.80
N ILE A 91 -5.34 -1.47 17.85
CA ILE A 91 -5.37 -2.94 17.96
C ILE A 91 -6.20 -3.55 16.82
N ARG A 92 -7.35 -2.95 16.49
CA ARG A 92 -8.23 -3.40 15.41
C ARG A 92 -7.57 -3.17 14.04
N ALA A 93 -6.99 -2.00 13.81
CA ALA A 93 -6.28 -1.68 12.58
C ALA A 93 -5.10 -2.64 12.32
N LEU A 94 -4.29 -2.94 13.35
CA LEU A 94 -3.19 -3.90 13.23
C LEU A 94 -3.69 -5.32 12.99
N SER A 95 -4.79 -5.73 13.62
CA SER A 95 -5.41 -7.03 13.35
C SER A 95 -5.92 -7.11 11.91
N PHE A 96 -6.54 -6.04 11.41
CA PHE A 96 -7.10 -5.98 10.07
C PHE A 96 -6.01 -6.02 9.00
N LEU A 97 -4.92 -5.27 9.17
CA LEU A 97 -3.76 -5.34 8.27
C LEU A 97 -3.12 -6.73 8.22
N ARG A 98 -3.04 -7.43 9.36
CA ARG A 98 -2.56 -8.82 9.40
C ARG A 98 -3.51 -9.77 8.66
N GLN A 99 -4.81 -9.55 8.75
CA GLN A 99 -5.81 -10.33 8.01
C GLN A 99 -5.67 -10.11 6.50
N ILE A 100 -5.53 -8.86 6.04
CA ILE A 100 -5.31 -8.54 4.62
C ILE A 100 -4.05 -9.25 4.10
N LYS A 101 -2.95 -9.18 4.87
CA LYS A 101 -1.71 -9.90 4.52
C LYS A 101 -1.93 -11.41 4.43
N ALA A 102 -2.60 -12.00 5.42
CA ALA A 102 -2.87 -13.43 5.44
C ALA A 102 -3.73 -13.87 4.26
N GLU A 103 -4.71 -13.06 3.87
CA GLU A 103 -5.55 -13.31 2.70
C GLU A 103 -4.75 -13.22 1.40
N ALA A 104 -3.91 -12.20 1.23
CA ALA A 104 -3.01 -12.12 0.08
C ALA A 104 -2.06 -13.34 0.02
N ASN A 105 -1.52 -13.76 1.17
CA ASN A 105 -0.70 -14.98 1.23
C ASN A 105 -1.50 -16.23 0.83
N ALA A 106 -2.78 -16.34 1.23
CA ALA A 106 -3.66 -17.44 0.84
C ALA A 106 -3.98 -17.45 -0.68
N LEU A 107 -3.95 -16.27 -1.33
CA LEU A 107 -4.02 -16.12 -2.79
C LEU A 107 -2.66 -16.35 -3.48
N GLY A 108 -1.64 -16.75 -2.71
CA GLY A 108 -0.32 -17.14 -3.16
C GLY A 108 0.69 -16.01 -3.27
N TYR A 109 0.34 -14.77 -2.89
CA TYR A 109 1.30 -13.65 -2.93
C TYR A 109 2.35 -13.83 -1.86
N SER A 110 3.62 -13.63 -2.22
CA SER A 110 4.70 -13.65 -1.26
C SER A 110 4.73 -12.36 -0.43
N ASP A 111 5.35 -12.44 0.75
CA ASP A 111 5.55 -11.29 1.62
C ASP A 111 6.31 -10.14 0.89
N ASP A 112 7.24 -10.48 0.00
CA ASP A 112 8.01 -9.49 -0.77
C ASP A 112 7.17 -8.84 -1.88
N GLU A 113 6.31 -9.61 -2.56
CA GLU A 113 5.35 -9.06 -3.53
C GLU A 113 4.36 -8.10 -2.85
N ILE A 114 3.84 -8.48 -1.68
CA ILE A 114 2.94 -7.64 -0.89
C ILE A 114 3.66 -6.38 -0.44
N ARG A 115 4.90 -6.51 0.07
CA ARG A 115 5.72 -5.37 0.49
C ARG A 115 5.96 -4.41 -0.67
N ALA A 116 6.41 -4.93 -1.81
CA ALA A 116 6.66 -4.14 -3.00
C ALA A 116 5.41 -3.37 -3.46
N TYR A 117 4.23 -3.99 -3.35
CA TYR A 117 2.96 -3.35 -3.65
C TYR A 117 2.63 -2.22 -2.68
N VAL A 118 2.64 -2.48 -1.36
CA VAL A 118 2.25 -1.48 -0.35
C VAL A 118 3.28 -0.35 -0.20
N GLU A 119 4.55 -0.59 -0.54
CA GLU A 119 5.62 0.41 -0.50
C GLU A 119 5.73 1.22 -1.80
N SER A 120 5.08 0.79 -2.89
CA SER A 120 5.10 1.47 -4.19
C SER A 120 4.51 2.89 -4.12
N ASP A 121 5.33 3.88 -4.48
CA ASP A 121 4.89 5.28 -4.57
C ASP A 121 3.76 5.47 -5.60
N THR A 122 3.79 4.69 -6.69
CA THR A 122 2.75 4.71 -7.72
C THR A 122 1.41 4.24 -7.16
N GLU A 123 1.41 3.13 -6.40
CA GLU A 123 0.16 2.60 -5.81
C GLU A 123 -0.36 3.48 -4.68
N LYS A 124 0.53 4.05 -3.86
CA LYS A 124 0.14 5.05 -2.85
C LYS A 124 -0.48 6.29 -3.50
N ALA A 125 0.11 6.79 -4.60
CA ALA A 125 -0.43 7.94 -5.32
C ALA A 125 -1.81 7.64 -5.93
N ARG A 126 -1.99 6.45 -6.53
CA ARG A 126 -3.27 5.98 -7.05
C ARG A 126 -4.32 5.88 -5.95
N MET A 127 -3.98 5.22 -4.83
CA MET A 127 -4.86 5.06 -3.68
C MET A 127 -5.26 6.41 -3.08
N LYS A 128 -4.32 7.35 -2.95
CA LYS A 128 -4.60 8.73 -2.51
C LYS A 128 -5.55 9.46 -3.46
N LYS A 129 -5.39 9.30 -4.79
CA LYS A 129 -6.31 9.88 -5.78
C LYS A 129 -7.72 9.28 -5.66
N LYS A 130 -7.83 7.95 -5.56
CA LYS A 130 -9.10 7.23 -5.32
C LYS A 130 -9.77 7.73 -4.04
N GLY A 131 -9.00 7.87 -2.96
CA GLY A 131 -9.51 8.33 -1.66
C GLY A 131 -10.01 9.77 -1.68
N LYS A 132 -9.29 10.70 -2.31
CA LYS A 132 -9.75 12.08 -2.48
C LYS A 132 -11.08 12.16 -3.24
N ALA A 133 -11.20 11.41 -4.34
CA ALA A 133 -12.42 11.39 -5.13
C ALA A 133 -13.61 10.84 -4.32
N PHE A 134 -13.39 9.74 -3.59
CA PHE A 134 -14.39 9.15 -2.72
C PHE A 134 -14.82 10.09 -1.59
N LEU A 135 -13.87 10.72 -0.90
CA LEU A 135 -14.16 11.68 0.17
C LEU A 135 -14.94 12.89 -0.35
N ALA A 136 -14.54 13.45 -1.49
CA ALA A 136 -15.26 14.55 -2.13
C ALA A 136 -16.69 14.15 -2.51
N ALA A 137 -16.88 12.95 -3.07
CA ALA A 137 -18.21 12.40 -3.38
C ALA A 137 -19.09 12.20 -2.14
N ASN A 138 -18.48 12.06 -0.95
CA ASN A 138 -19.16 11.95 0.34
C ASN A 138 -19.21 13.28 1.11
N GLY A 139 -19.02 14.42 0.42
CA GLY A 139 -19.17 15.76 1.01
C GLY A 139 -17.99 16.23 1.88
N VAL A 140 -16.86 15.52 1.85
CA VAL A 140 -15.65 15.93 2.57
C VAL A 140 -14.88 16.97 1.76
N THR A 141 -14.57 18.10 2.40
CA THR A 141 -13.78 19.19 1.82
C THR A 141 -12.38 19.19 2.44
N PRO A 142 -11.30 19.13 1.64
CA PRO A 142 -9.92 19.05 2.14
C PRO A 142 -9.55 20.15 3.16
N ASP A 143 -10.02 21.38 2.96
CA ASP A 143 -9.68 22.53 3.80
C ASP A 143 -10.61 22.71 5.01
N LYS A 144 -11.51 21.75 5.26
CA LYS A 144 -12.49 21.82 6.36
C LYS A 144 -12.43 20.54 7.22
N PRO A 145 -11.59 20.52 8.28
CA PRO A 145 -11.47 19.40 9.22
C PRO A 145 -12.81 18.86 9.72
N GLU A 146 -13.79 19.74 9.96
CA GLU A 146 -15.11 19.34 10.46
C GLU A 146 -15.90 18.45 9.50
N THR A 147 -15.62 18.54 8.20
CA THR A 147 -16.25 17.64 7.21
C THR A 147 -15.68 16.22 7.33
N PHE A 148 -14.38 16.07 7.62
CA PHE A 148 -13.78 14.76 7.94
C PHE A 148 -14.35 14.19 9.24
N CYS A 149 -14.51 15.03 10.27
CA CYS A 149 -15.09 14.59 11.53
C CYS A 149 -16.54 14.12 11.39
N THR A 150 -17.35 14.84 10.61
CA THR A 150 -18.74 14.49 10.36
C THR A 150 -18.85 13.18 9.57
N PHE A 151 -18.06 13.04 8.51
CA PHE A 151 -17.95 11.80 7.76
C PHE A 151 -17.50 10.63 8.65
N GLY A 152 -16.44 10.81 9.43
CA GLY A 152 -15.91 9.79 10.32
C GLY A 152 -16.92 9.31 11.37
N ARG A 153 -17.67 10.23 12.00
CA ARG A 153 -18.75 9.88 12.94
C ARG A 153 -19.86 9.09 12.26
N ALA A 154 -20.25 9.47 11.04
CA ALA A 154 -21.25 8.73 10.28
C ALA A 154 -20.78 7.30 9.95
N GLU A 155 -19.52 7.13 9.58
CA GLU A 155 -18.95 5.80 9.32
C GLU A 155 -18.88 4.94 10.58
N ILE A 156 -18.48 5.53 11.73
CA ILE A 156 -18.51 4.85 13.04
C ILE A 156 -19.93 4.40 13.38
N ALA A 157 -20.94 5.27 13.22
CA ALA A 157 -22.33 4.96 13.55
C ALA A 157 -22.90 3.82 12.68
N LYS A 158 -22.50 3.75 11.41
CA LYS A 158 -22.88 2.67 10.49
C LYS A 158 -22.13 1.35 10.74
N ASN A 159 -21.09 1.36 11.58
CA ASN A 159 -20.15 0.27 11.74
C ASN A 159 -19.61 -0.24 10.38
N SER A 160 -19.31 0.70 9.47
CA SER A 160 -18.71 0.36 8.18
C SER A 160 -17.29 -0.19 8.36
N ALA A 161 -16.68 -0.73 7.29
CA ALA A 161 -15.27 -1.13 7.33
C ALA A 161 -14.34 0.04 7.74
N ILE A 162 -14.67 1.27 7.35
CA ILE A 162 -13.95 2.49 7.76
C ILE A 162 -14.23 2.78 9.24
N GLY A 163 -15.50 2.83 9.63
CA GLY A 163 -15.93 3.15 11.00
C GLY A 163 -15.45 2.15 12.05
N ALA A 164 -15.36 0.87 11.70
CA ALA A 164 -14.86 -0.20 12.56
C ALA A 164 -13.39 0.01 12.97
N LEU A 165 -12.63 0.80 12.20
CA LEU A 165 -11.24 1.17 12.48
C LEU A 165 -11.12 2.45 13.31
N LEU A 166 -12.21 3.17 13.56
CA LEU A 166 -12.23 4.50 14.17
C LEU A 166 -12.95 4.50 15.53
N ARG A 167 -12.63 5.48 16.36
CA ARG A 167 -13.35 5.83 17.60
C ARG A 167 -13.43 7.34 17.74
N ALA A 168 -14.57 7.85 18.20
CA ALA A 168 -14.67 9.23 18.67
C ALA A 168 -14.11 9.32 20.10
N ASN A 169 -13.51 10.45 20.45
CA ASN A 169 -13.11 10.79 21.82
C ASN A 169 -14.02 11.84 22.43
#